data_AF-A0AAD0HZC0-F1
#
_entry.id   AF-A0AAD0HZC0-F1
#
_cell.length_a   1.000
_cell.length_b   1.000
_cell.length_c   1.000
_cell.angle_alpha   90.00
_cell.angle_beta   90.00
_cell.angle_gamma   90.00
#
_symmetry.space_group_name_H-M   'P 1'
#
loop_
_entity.id
_entity.type
_entity.pdbx_description
1 polymer ?
#
loop_
_entity_poly.entity_id
_entity_poly.type
_entity_poly.pdbx_seq_one_letter_code
_entity_poly.pdbx_strand_id
1 'polypeptide(L)'
;MERRSSETALIPVLQMLSYLVIALGALFMAFKAGSLPASRWEPMSAGTFPQIIFFSIAALCGLAAIAEIVKHGLPKTSLKHAWHRLIALKTVIINLVFFIVYMIAMPIAGFIVSTFTYLLIAQLYLAPRQLITLLIAVVVAVLFSAGPYYLFSEVFSIYLPRARW
;
A
#
# COMPACT_ATOMS: atom_id res chain seq x y z
N MET A 1 -9.27 28.51 21.37
CA MET A 1 -10.38 28.08 20.48
C MET A 1 -9.96 27.96 19.01
N GLU A 2 -8.99 28.75 18.53
CA GLU A 2 -8.58 28.80 17.12
C GLU A 2 -7.94 27.52 16.55
N ARG A 3 -7.14 26.79 17.35
CA ARG A 3 -6.52 25.49 16.94
C ARG A 3 -7.52 24.40 16.55
N ARG A 4 -8.70 24.37 17.18
CA ARG A 4 -9.68 23.30 16.95
C ARG A 4 -10.38 23.46 15.60
N SER A 5 -10.44 24.70 15.07
CA SER A 5 -11.05 25.02 13.78
C SER A 5 -10.13 24.73 12.59
N SER A 6 -8.82 24.80 12.77
CA SER A 6 -7.85 24.52 11.70
C SER A 6 -7.64 23.01 11.49
N GLU A 7 -7.71 22.21 12.56
CA GLU A 7 -7.63 20.75 12.48
C GLU A 7 -8.87 20.10 11.84
N THR A 8 -10.06 20.63 12.13
CA THR A 8 -11.31 20.17 11.49
C THR A 8 -11.35 20.51 10.01
N ALA A 9 -10.77 21.65 9.60
CA ALA A 9 -10.63 21.99 8.19
C ALA A 9 -9.58 21.13 7.45
N LEU A 10 -8.59 20.56 8.16
CA LEU A 10 -7.50 19.78 7.56
C LEU A 10 -7.93 18.37 7.13
N ILE A 11 -8.85 17.75 7.88
CA ILE A 11 -9.33 16.38 7.62
C ILE A 11 -9.95 16.24 6.22
N PRO A 12 -10.95 17.04 5.80
CA PRO A 12 -11.56 16.89 4.48
C PRO A 12 -10.55 17.13 3.34
N VAL A 13 -9.52 17.96 3.57
CA VAL A 13 -8.47 18.21 2.57
C VAL A 13 -7.56 17.01 2.39
N LEU A 14 -7.13 16.41 3.50
CA LEU A 14 -6.30 15.22 3.45
C LEU A 14 -7.08 14.04 2.85
N GLN A 15 -8.38 13.96 3.11
CA GLN A 15 -9.26 12.95 2.53
C GLN A 15 -9.44 13.16 1.03
N MET A 16 -9.74 14.38 0.58
CA MET A 16 -9.82 14.73 -0.84
C MET A 16 -8.49 14.48 -1.56
N LEU A 17 -7.36 14.88 -0.95
CA LEU A 17 -6.03 14.62 -1.49
C LEU A 17 -5.75 13.12 -1.59
N SER A 18 -6.17 12.33 -0.60
CA SER A 18 -6.06 10.87 -0.64
C SER A 18 -6.86 10.28 -1.80
N TYR A 19 -8.11 10.74 -2.02
CA TYR A 19 -8.91 10.31 -3.16
C TYR A 19 -8.24 10.64 -4.49
N LEU A 20 -7.68 11.84 -4.63
CA LEU A 20 -6.98 12.24 -5.85
C LEU A 20 -5.73 11.39 -6.09
N VAL A 21 -4.90 11.17 -5.07
CA VAL A 21 -3.69 10.35 -5.18
C VAL A 21 -4.04 8.90 -5.53
N ILE A 22 -5.06 8.32 -4.88
CA ILE A 22 -5.53 6.96 -5.16
C ILE A 22 -6.13 6.87 -6.56
N ALA A 23 -6.94 7.85 -6.99
CA ALA A 23 -7.54 7.87 -8.32
C ALA A 23 -6.47 7.95 -9.42
N LEU A 24 -5.48 8.83 -9.26
CA LEU A 24 -4.36 8.96 -10.20
C LEU A 24 -3.50 7.68 -10.24
N GLY A 25 -3.20 7.11 -9.07
CA GLY A 25 -2.48 5.84 -8.98
C GLY A 25 -3.24 4.68 -9.63
N ALA A 26 -4.54 4.60 -9.40
CA ALA A 26 -5.41 3.60 -10.01
C ALA A 26 -5.48 3.78 -11.53
N LEU A 27 -5.67 5.00 -12.04
CA LEU A 27 -5.63 5.28 -13.48
C LEU A 27 -4.30 4.85 -14.10
N PHE A 28 -3.17 5.23 -13.48
CA PHE A 28 -1.85 4.81 -13.92
C PHE A 28 -1.72 3.27 -13.98
N MET A 29 -2.19 2.57 -12.94
CA MET A 29 -2.17 1.11 -12.90
C MET A 29 -3.12 0.47 -13.92
N ALA A 30 -4.28 1.07 -14.21
CA ALA A 30 -5.18 0.61 -15.27
C ALA A 30 -4.49 0.67 -16.65
N PHE A 31 -3.77 1.76 -16.94
CA PHE A 31 -2.99 1.88 -18.17
C PHE A 31 -1.86 0.86 -18.23
N LYS A 32 -1.12 0.65 -17.11
CA LYS A 32 -0.08 -0.37 -17.04
C LYS A 32 -0.63 -1.79 -17.21
N ALA A 33 -1.78 -2.11 -16.62
CA ALA A 33 -2.43 -3.39 -16.79
C ALA A 33 -2.81 -3.66 -18.26
N GLY A 34 -3.19 -2.62 -19.01
CA GLY A 34 -3.46 -2.74 -20.45
C GLY A 34 -2.25 -3.07 -21.31
N SER A 35 -1.04 -2.84 -20.81
CA SER A 35 0.19 -3.21 -21.51
C SER A 35 0.62 -4.66 -21.30
N LEU A 36 -0.13 -5.43 -20.51
CA LEU A 36 0.15 -6.85 -20.31
C LEU A 36 -0.12 -7.62 -21.62
N PRO A 37 0.72 -8.62 -21.96
CA PRO A 37 0.56 -9.38 -23.19
C PRO A 37 -0.78 -10.12 -23.18
N ALA A 38 -1.59 -9.86 -24.21
CA ALA A 38 -2.86 -10.56 -24.40
C ALA A 38 -2.59 -11.89 -25.10
N SER A 39 -3.03 -13.00 -24.49
CA SER A 39 -3.07 -14.29 -25.16
C SER A 39 -4.14 -14.27 -26.26
N ARG A 40 -3.80 -14.71 -27.47
CA ARG A 40 -4.77 -14.87 -28.57
C ARG A 40 -5.83 -15.94 -28.30
N TRP A 41 -5.61 -16.76 -27.27
CA TRP A 41 -6.47 -17.88 -26.91
C TRP A 41 -7.39 -17.56 -25.72
N GLU A 42 -7.27 -16.37 -25.14
CA GLU A 42 -8.08 -15.93 -24.00
C GLU A 42 -9.04 -14.82 -24.44
N PRO A 43 -10.38 -15.00 -24.32
CA PRO A 43 -11.36 -13.98 -24.69
C PRO A 43 -11.20 -12.66 -23.92
N MET A 44 -10.69 -12.74 -22.69
CA MET A 44 -10.32 -11.59 -21.86
C MET A 44 -8.84 -11.66 -21.55
N SER A 45 -8.10 -10.59 -21.86
CA SER A 45 -6.68 -10.52 -21.55
C SER A 45 -6.43 -10.53 -20.04
N ALA A 46 -5.26 -10.99 -19.61
CA ALA A 46 -4.83 -10.93 -18.21
C ALA A 46 -4.89 -9.51 -17.60
N GLY A 47 -4.85 -8.47 -18.44
CA GLY A 47 -5.00 -7.07 -18.02
C GLY A 47 -6.43 -6.58 -17.84
N THR A 48 -7.43 -7.25 -18.43
CA THR A 48 -8.81 -6.76 -18.48
C THR A 48 -9.46 -6.69 -17.09
N PHE A 49 -9.27 -7.70 -16.25
CA PHE A 49 -9.79 -7.70 -14.88
C PHE A 49 -9.14 -6.61 -14.00
N PRO A 50 -7.80 -6.52 -13.90
CA PRO A 50 -7.15 -5.42 -13.19
C PRO A 50 -7.59 -4.04 -13.69
N GLN A 51 -7.74 -3.86 -15.01
CA GLN A 51 -8.22 -2.61 -15.60
C GLN A 51 -9.60 -2.23 -15.07
N ILE A 52 -10.58 -3.15 -15.11
CA ILE A 52 -11.93 -2.87 -14.62
C ILE A 52 -11.88 -2.42 -13.16
N ILE A 53 -11.14 -3.15 -12.32
CA ILE A 53 -11.00 -2.82 -10.89
C ILE A 53 -10.39 -1.43 -10.70
N PHE A 54 -9.27 -1.15 -11.37
CA PHE A 54 -8.60 0.14 -11.25
C PHE A 54 -9.43 1.30 -11.80
N PHE A 55 -10.15 1.11 -12.90
CA PHE A 55 -11.10 2.10 -13.41
C PHE A 55 -12.26 2.32 -12.44
N SER A 56 -12.81 1.27 -11.84
CA SER A 56 -13.84 1.40 -10.81
C SER A 56 -13.34 2.16 -9.59
N ILE A 57 -12.14 1.85 -9.10
CA ILE A 57 -11.52 2.58 -7.98
C ILE A 57 -11.32 4.06 -8.34
N ALA A 58 -10.79 4.34 -9.53
CA ALA A 58 -10.60 5.71 -10.01
C ALA A 58 -11.94 6.48 -10.11
N ALA A 59 -12.98 5.84 -10.64
CA ALA A 59 -14.31 6.41 -10.75
C ALA A 59 -14.92 6.68 -9.36
N LEU A 60 -14.87 5.72 -8.44
CA LEU A 60 -15.38 5.88 -7.08
C LEU A 60 -14.64 6.98 -6.31
N CYS A 61 -13.31 7.03 -6.42
CA CYS A 61 -12.51 8.09 -5.80
C CYS A 61 -12.81 9.46 -6.42
N GLY A 62 -12.99 9.53 -7.75
CA GLY A 62 -13.38 10.76 -8.45
C GLY A 62 -14.75 11.25 -8.01
N LEU A 63 -15.75 10.36 -7.95
CA LEU A 63 -17.08 10.67 -7.44
C LEU A 63 -17.04 11.11 -5.98
N ALA A 64 -16.25 10.44 -5.13
CA ALA A 64 -16.08 10.82 -3.73
C ALA A 64 -15.42 12.20 -3.60
N ALA A 65 -14.41 12.52 -4.41
CA ALA A 65 -13.77 13.83 -4.44
C ALA A 65 -14.74 14.94 -4.89
N ILE A 66 -15.53 14.69 -5.94
CA ILE A 66 -16.57 15.64 -6.40
C ILE A 66 -17.62 15.85 -5.31
N ALA A 67 -18.11 14.77 -4.68
CA ALA A 67 -19.09 14.85 -3.60
C ALA A 67 -18.55 15.66 -2.40
N GLU A 68 -17.27 15.50 -2.07
CA GLU A 68 -16.61 16.26 -1.00
C GLU A 68 -16.54 17.76 -1.34
N ILE A 69 -16.14 18.10 -2.58
CA ILE A 69 -16.08 19.49 -3.06
C ILE A 69 -17.47 20.13 -3.08
N VAL A 70 -18.50 19.41 -3.52
CA VAL A 70 -19.88 19.92 -3.55
C VAL A 70 -20.41 20.17 -2.14
N LYS A 71 -20.11 19.29 -1.18
CA LYS A 71 -20.61 19.40 0.20
C LYS A 71 -19.86 20.44 1.03
N HIS A 72 -18.53 20.52 0.88
CA HIS A 72 -17.67 21.28 1.79
C HIS A 72 -16.93 22.45 1.11
N GLY A 73 -17.05 22.60 -0.21
CA GLY A 73 -16.35 23.61 -0.98
C GLY A 73 -14.85 23.34 -1.14
N LEU A 74 -14.13 24.25 -1.80
CA LEU A 74 -12.67 24.18 -1.89
C LEU A 74 -12.05 24.52 -0.54
N PRO A 75 -11.36 23.58 0.09
CA PRO A 75 -10.90 23.79 1.45
C PRO A 75 -9.63 24.64 1.47
N LYS A 76 -9.61 25.66 2.33
CA LYS A 76 -8.44 26.51 2.57
C LYS A 76 -7.75 26.02 3.84
N THR A 77 -6.52 25.53 3.73
CA THR A 77 -5.75 25.06 4.89
C THR A 77 -4.39 25.73 4.99
N SER A 78 -3.79 25.63 6.19
CA SER A 78 -2.45 26.10 6.48
C SER A 78 -1.45 24.94 6.40
N LEU A 79 -0.42 25.09 5.55
CA LEU A 79 0.66 24.11 5.36
C LEU A 79 1.37 23.72 6.68
N LYS A 80 1.45 24.63 7.65
CA LYS A 80 2.08 24.35 8.95
C LYS A 80 1.38 23.23 9.73
N HIS A 81 0.04 23.16 9.66
CA HIS A 81 -0.73 22.13 10.36
C HIS A 81 -0.62 20.77 9.65
N ALA A 82 -0.62 20.78 8.31
CA ALA A 82 -0.37 19.58 7.52
C ALA A 82 1.00 18.97 7.85
N TRP A 83 2.04 19.80 7.94
CA TRP A 83 3.41 19.37 8.28
C TRP A 83 3.50 18.76 9.67
N HIS A 84 2.88 19.38 10.68
CA HIS A 84 2.88 18.85 12.04
C HIS A 84 2.22 17.46 12.11
N ARG A 85 1.10 17.27 11.40
CA ARG A 85 0.41 15.99 11.32
C ARG A 85 1.22 14.94 10.56
N LEU A 86 1.93 15.33 9.51
CA LEU A 86 2.84 14.44 8.78
C LEU A 86 3.94 13.91 9.70
N ILE A 87 4.55 14.77 10.52
CA ILE A 87 5.56 14.37 11.51
C ILE A 87 4.96 13.42 12.56
N ALA A 88 3.71 13.64 12.98
CA ALA A 88 3.02 12.74 13.90
C ALA A 88 2.82 11.33 13.31
N LEU A 89 2.71 11.22 11.98
CA LEU A 89 2.58 9.96 11.25
C LEU A 89 3.93 9.31 10.89
N LYS A 90 5.05 9.74 11.50
CA LYS A 90 6.40 9.23 11.21
C LYS A 90 6.50 7.71 11.19
N THR A 91 5.82 7.00 12.10
CA THR A 91 5.88 5.54 12.19
C THR A 91 5.28 4.88 10.94
N VAL A 92 4.17 5.43 10.44
CA VAL A 92 3.53 4.96 9.21
C VAL A 92 4.42 5.20 7.99
N ILE A 93 5.03 6.40 7.92
CA ILE A 93 5.95 6.77 6.85
C ILE A 93 7.18 5.83 6.83
N ILE A 94 7.76 5.56 7.99
CA ILE A 94 8.92 4.65 8.11
C ILE A 94 8.54 3.23 7.71
N ASN A 95 7.37 2.74 8.12
CA ASN A 95 6.90 1.42 7.69
C ASN A 95 6.69 1.36 6.16
N LEU A 96 6.17 2.43 5.56
CA LEU A 96 6.02 2.52 4.11
C LEU A 96 7.38 2.47 3.40
N VAL A 97 8.39 3.13 3.95
CA VAL A 97 9.78 3.04 3.44
C VAL A 97 10.30 1.61 3.53
N PHE A 98 10.11 0.90 4.65
CA PHE A 98 10.49 -0.51 4.75
C PHE A 98 9.76 -1.38 3.72
N PHE A 99 8.48 -1.12 3.46
CA PHE A 99 7.72 -1.83 2.44
C PHE A 99 8.27 -1.57 1.02
N ILE A 100 8.66 -0.34 0.71
CA ILE A 100 9.29 -0.01 -0.59
C ILE A 100 10.64 -0.73 -0.73
N VAL A 101 11.48 -0.71 0.32
CA VAL A 101 12.76 -1.43 0.33
C VAL A 101 12.55 -2.93 0.13
N TYR A 102 11.54 -3.51 0.78
CA TYR A 102 11.11 -4.90 0.59
C TYR A 102 10.75 -5.20 -0.87
N MET A 103 9.92 -4.36 -1.51
CA MET A 103 9.55 -4.51 -2.92
C MET A 103 10.76 -4.48 -3.87
N ILE A 104 11.74 -3.61 -3.59
CA ILE A 104 12.96 -3.52 -4.40
C ILE A 104 13.90 -4.72 -4.15
N ALA A 105 13.95 -5.22 -2.91
CA ALA A 105 14.80 -6.36 -2.54
C ALA A 105 14.26 -7.70 -3.05
N MET A 106 12.93 -7.86 -3.16
CA MET A 106 12.27 -9.12 -3.49
C MET A 106 12.80 -9.80 -4.78
N PRO A 107 13.01 -9.11 -5.91
CA PRO A 107 13.53 -9.75 -7.12
C PRO A 107 14.96 -10.26 -7.01
N ILE A 108 15.72 -9.81 -6.00
CA ILE A 108 17.15 -10.10 -5.83
C ILE A 108 17.34 -11.15 -4.73
N ALA A 109 16.81 -10.88 -3.53
CA ALA A 109 16.96 -11.73 -2.35
C ALA A 109 15.93 -12.87 -2.30
N GLY A 110 14.89 -12.83 -3.14
CA GLY A 110 13.80 -13.79 -3.15
C GLY A 110 12.73 -13.50 -2.10
N PHE A 111 11.57 -14.15 -2.24
CA PHE A 111 10.40 -13.89 -1.41
C PHE A 111 10.63 -14.18 0.07
N ILE A 112 11.17 -15.35 0.42
CA ILE A 112 11.31 -15.77 1.84
C ILE A 112 12.18 -14.79 2.61
N VAL A 113 13.40 -14.51 2.13
CA VAL A 113 14.37 -13.65 2.82
C VAL A 113 13.86 -12.21 2.92
N SER A 114 13.30 -11.69 1.84
CA SER A 114 12.79 -10.31 1.79
C SER A 114 11.60 -10.12 2.72
N THR A 115 10.63 -11.04 2.68
CA THR A 115 9.42 -11.00 3.52
C THR A 115 9.78 -11.21 4.99
N PHE A 116 10.65 -12.18 5.30
CA PHE A 116 11.11 -12.41 6.68
C PHE A 116 11.78 -11.15 7.26
N THR A 117 12.73 -10.57 6.51
CA THR A 117 13.48 -9.39 6.96
C THR A 117 12.56 -8.18 7.14
N TYR A 118 11.65 -7.96 6.19
CA TYR A 118 10.65 -6.91 6.28
C TYR A 118 9.75 -7.07 7.51
N LEU A 119 9.13 -8.24 7.68
CA LEU A 119 8.20 -8.49 8.78
C LEU A 119 8.92 -8.41 10.13
N LEU A 120 10.14 -8.93 10.23
CA LEU A 120 10.91 -8.88 11.47
C LEU A 120 11.25 -7.43 11.84
N ILE A 121 11.83 -6.65 10.91
CA ILE A 121 12.21 -5.25 11.17
C ILE A 121 10.98 -4.39 11.44
N ALA A 122 9.92 -4.52 10.64
CA ALA A 122 8.69 -3.74 10.79
C ALA A 122 8.02 -4.03 12.14
N GLN A 123 7.86 -5.30 12.51
CA GLN A 123 7.26 -5.65 13.81
C GLN A 123 8.14 -5.19 14.97
N LEU A 124 9.46 -5.34 14.89
CA LEU A 124 10.38 -4.86 15.95
C LEU A 124 10.40 -3.34 16.09
N TYR A 125 10.12 -2.63 15.01
CA TYR A 125 10.02 -1.17 15.02
C TYR A 125 8.68 -0.70 15.60
N LEU A 126 7.57 -1.41 15.30
CA LEU A 126 6.22 -1.01 15.71
C LEU A 126 5.83 -1.54 17.10
N ALA A 127 6.31 -2.72 17.48
CA ALA A 127 5.85 -3.41 18.67
C ALA A 127 6.71 -3.07 19.91
N PRO A 128 6.13 -3.13 21.12
CA PRO A 128 6.89 -2.97 22.35
C PRO A 128 7.95 -4.07 22.50
N ARG A 129 9.13 -3.72 23.04
CA ARG A 129 10.27 -4.63 23.20
C ARG A 129 10.12 -5.56 24.42
N GLN A 130 9.02 -6.30 24.46
CA GLN A 130 8.81 -7.38 25.43
C GLN A 130 9.24 -8.71 24.83
N LEU A 131 9.77 -9.62 25.66
CA LEU A 131 10.30 -10.91 25.20
C LEU A 131 9.23 -11.76 24.49
N ILE A 132 8.00 -11.76 25.00
CA ILE A 132 6.87 -12.47 24.39
C ILE A 132 6.54 -11.89 23.01
N THR A 133 6.52 -10.56 22.89
CA THR A 133 6.25 -9.88 21.62
C THR A 133 7.35 -10.14 20.59
N LEU A 134 8.61 -10.22 21.02
CA LEU A 134 9.74 -10.61 20.16
C LEU A 134 9.56 -12.03 19.61
N LEU A 135 9.19 -12.99 20.47
CA LEU A 135 8.94 -14.37 20.06
C LEU A 135 7.78 -14.45 19.06
N ILE A 136 6.68 -13.75 19.33
CA ILE A 136 5.54 -13.67 18.41
C ILE A 136 5.98 -13.07 17.07
N ALA A 137 6.76 -11.98 17.08
CA ALA A 137 7.23 -11.34 15.85
C ALA A 137 8.10 -12.28 15.00
N VAL A 138 8.99 -13.06 15.63
CA VAL A 138 9.81 -14.06 14.93
C VAL A 138 8.94 -15.17 14.36
N VAL A 139 8.02 -15.72 15.15
CA VAL A 139 7.10 -16.78 14.69
C VAL A 139 6.25 -16.30 13.52
N VAL A 140 5.67 -15.10 13.62
CA VAL A 140 4.89 -14.47 12.54
C VAL A 140 5.77 -14.27 11.31
N ALA A 141 6.99 -13.76 11.46
CA ALA A 141 7.89 -13.53 10.33
C ALA A 141 8.21 -14.85 9.61
N VAL A 142 8.54 -15.92 10.34
CA VAL A 142 8.81 -17.26 9.75
C VAL A 142 7.57 -17.81 9.05
N LEU A 143 6.42 -17.80 9.74
CA LEU A 143 5.18 -18.36 9.21
C LEU A 143 4.72 -17.63 7.95
N PHE A 144 4.78 -16.31 7.92
CA PHE A 144 4.34 -15.52 6.76
C PHE A 144 5.41 -15.38 5.66
N SER A 145 6.68 -15.68 5.95
CA SER A 145 7.69 -15.80 4.89
C SER A 145 7.67 -17.17 4.22
N ALA A 146 7.55 -18.25 4.99
CA ALA A 146 7.63 -19.62 4.48
C ALA A 146 6.26 -20.18 4.07
N GLY A 147 5.21 -19.91 4.85
CA GLY A 147 3.86 -20.46 4.63
C GLY A 147 3.30 -20.12 3.24
N PRO A 148 3.20 -18.83 2.87
CA PRO A 148 2.78 -18.46 1.51
C PRO A 148 3.72 -19.02 0.45
N TYR A 149 5.03 -19.05 0.68
CA TYR A 149 5.97 -19.60 -0.31
C TYR A 149 5.66 -21.05 -0.66
N TYR A 150 5.55 -21.92 0.35
CA TYR A 150 5.25 -23.33 0.14
C TYR A 150 3.81 -23.57 -0.33
N LEU A 151 2.85 -22.77 0.14
CA LEU A 151 1.47 -22.85 -0.36
C LEU A 151 1.43 -22.58 -1.87
N PHE A 152 2.11 -21.53 -2.33
CA PHE A 152 2.14 -21.21 -3.76
C PHE A 152 2.98 -22.18 -4.58
N SER A 153 4.13 -22.63 -4.07
CA SER A 153 4.98 -23.58 -4.80
C SER A 153 4.38 -24.97 -4.90
N GLU A 154 3.86 -25.52 -3.79
CA GLU A 154 3.42 -26.91 -3.73
C GLU A 154 1.95 -27.08 -4.11
N VAL A 155 1.07 -26.19 -3.64
CA VAL A 155 -0.38 -26.33 -3.85
C VAL A 155 -0.82 -25.68 -5.16
N PHE A 156 -0.31 -24.48 -5.45
CA PHE A 156 -0.69 -23.76 -6.67
C PHE A 156 0.27 -23.97 -7.84
N SER A 157 1.44 -24.60 -7.64
CA SER A 157 2.48 -24.74 -8.67
C SER A 157 2.92 -23.39 -9.28
N ILE A 158 2.79 -22.30 -8.51
CA ILE A 158 3.17 -20.94 -8.88
C ILE A 158 4.45 -20.57 -8.13
N TYR A 159 5.54 -20.37 -8.86
CA TYR A 159 6.81 -20.00 -8.25
C TYR A 159 6.86 -18.51 -7.92
N LEU A 160 7.06 -18.20 -6.63
CA LEU A 160 7.41 -16.86 -6.18
C LEU A 160 8.88 -16.54 -6.53
N PRO A 161 9.27 -15.24 -6.57
CA PRO A 161 10.63 -14.84 -6.89
C PRO A 161 11.66 -15.58 -6.02
N ARG A 162 12.58 -16.27 -6.70
CA ARG A 162 13.72 -16.93 -6.06
C ARG A 162 14.90 -15.97 -5.99
N ALA A 163 15.74 -16.20 -5.00
CA ALA A 163 17.04 -15.59 -4.86
C ALA A 163 17.86 -15.77 -6.16
N ARG A 164 18.50 -14.70 -6.66
CA ARG A 164 19.31 -14.71 -7.90
C ARG A 164 20.79 -15.08 -7.68
N TRP A 165 21.08 -15.91 -6.69
CA TRP A 165 22.41 -16.25 -6.19
C TRP A 165 22.42 -17.69 -5.70
#